data_AF-A0A7U3ZP07-F1
#
_entry.id   AF-A0A7U3ZP07-F1
#
_cell.length_a   1.000
_cell.length_b   1.000
_cell.length_c   1.000
_cell.angle_alpha   90.00
_cell.angle_beta   90.00
_cell.angle_gamma   90.00
#
_symmetry.space_group_name_H-M   'P 1'
#
loop_
_entity.id
_entity.type
_entity.pdbx_description
1 polymer ?
#
loop_
_entity_poly.entity_id
_entity_poly.type
_entity_poly.pdbx_seq_one_letter_code
_entity_poly.pdbx_strand_id
1 'polypeptide(L)'
;MTTATQQIPESLIYEEFGGRVYYRRGYRQVLSGLKSEDEIMGSSVFQSLIIQALVFYLKTILPKKLYWVPTNEAGLHLNHRQNLANDIVIVEKSTLKDPFSDKYSDVPPKFIVEVDIKIDPKEYAEEAATGTEMDYILEKSGQLLDFGVEGIVWILTKGRRIILIKSHRIVEVYQWHETVPLFDDYSFCLQQILEDEDILPTTT
;
A
#
# COMPACT_ATOMS: atom_id res chain seq x y z
N MET A 1 -30.75 23.85 -19.88
CA MET A 1 -30.32 23.61 -18.49
C MET A 1 -28.87 23.21 -18.55
N THR A 2 -27.99 24.08 -18.05
CA THR A 2 -26.55 23.84 -18.01
C THR A 2 -26.29 22.79 -16.92
N THR A 3 -25.90 21.58 -17.31
CA THR A 3 -25.39 20.58 -16.38
C THR A 3 -24.15 21.17 -15.72
N ALA A 4 -24.25 21.57 -14.46
CA ALA A 4 -23.07 21.85 -13.66
C ALA A 4 -22.28 20.54 -13.62
N THR A 5 -21.09 20.52 -14.23
CA THR A 5 -20.11 19.47 -14.00
C THR A 5 -19.86 19.45 -12.49
N GLN A 6 -20.40 18.45 -11.81
CA GLN A 6 -20.21 18.28 -10.38
C GLN A 6 -18.73 18.01 -10.16
N GLN A 7 -18.00 19.03 -9.73
CA GLN A 7 -16.58 18.91 -9.40
C GLN A 7 -16.45 17.88 -8.26
N ILE A 8 -15.69 16.80 -8.50
CA ILE A 8 -15.45 15.78 -7.49
C ILE A 8 -14.64 16.43 -6.36
N PRO A 9 -15.07 16.33 -5.09
CA PRO A 9 -14.31 16.85 -3.95
C PRO A 9 -12.88 16.34 -3.91
N GLU A 10 -11.92 17.22 -3.62
CA GLU A 10 -10.50 16.85 -3.47
C GLU A 10 -10.28 15.80 -2.36
N SER A 11 -11.14 15.77 -1.34
CA SER A 11 -11.11 14.75 -0.27
C SER A 11 -11.32 13.32 -0.78
N LEU A 12 -11.95 13.15 -1.95
CA LEU A 12 -12.16 11.85 -2.60
C LEU A 12 -10.99 11.42 -3.47
N ILE A 13 -10.00 12.29 -3.70
CA ILE A 13 -8.73 11.92 -4.29
C ILE A 13 -7.96 11.08 -3.28
N TYR A 14 -7.48 9.92 -3.72
CA TYR A 14 -6.65 9.02 -2.92
C TYR A 14 -5.17 9.33 -3.14
N GLU A 15 -4.72 9.31 -4.39
CA GLU A 15 -3.33 9.56 -4.78
C GLU A 15 -3.25 10.24 -6.14
N GLU A 16 -2.15 10.95 -6.39
CA GLU A 16 -1.83 11.58 -7.67
C GLU A 16 -0.37 11.27 -8.04
N PHE A 17 -0.18 10.56 -9.15
CA PHE A 17 1.14 10.26 -9.70
C PHE A 17 0.99 9.86 -11.18
N GLY A 18 2.10 9.87 -11.94
CA GLY A 18 2.05 9.51 -13.37
C GLY A 18 1.21 10.46 -14.23
N GLY A 19 0.89 11.66 -13.73
CA GLY A 19 -0.04 12.58 -14.37
C GLY A 19 -1.52 12.17 -14.25
N ARG A 20 -1.84 11.24 -13.35
CA ARG A 20 -3.17 10.66 -13.15
C ARG A 20 -3.68 10.94 -11.73
N VAL A 21 -5.00 11.04 -11.62
CA VAL A 21 -5.70 11.18 -10.34
C VAL A 21 -6.40 9.87 -10.03
N TYR A 22 -6.11 9.27 -8.87
CA TYR A 22 -6.75 8.04 -8.44
C TYR A 22 -7.76 8.36 -7.33
N TYR A 23 -9.03 8.02 -7.55
CA TYR A 23 -10.09 8.26 -6.57
C TYR A 23 -10.25 7.09 -5.60
N ARG A 24 -10.66 7.40 -4.36
CA ARG A 24 -10.95 6.41 -3.33
C ARG A 24 -12.01 5.42 -3.79
N ARG A 25 -11.81 4.15 -3.50
CA ARG A 25 -12.81 3.10 -3.73
C ARG A 25 -14.12 3.46 -3.03
N GLY A 26 -15.20 3.53 -3.80
CA GLY A 26 -16.52 3.91 -3.27
C GLY A 26 -16.84 5.40 -3.36
N TYR A 27 -15.96 6.24 -3.92
CA TYR A 27 -16.24 7.69 -4.11
C TYR A 27 -17.56 7.95 -4.84
N ARG A 28 -17.94 7.10 -5.81
CA ARG A 28 -19.23 7.23 -6.52
C ARG A 28 -20.43 7.08 -5.62
N GLN A 29 -20.34 6.20 -4.61
CA GLN A 29 -21.39 6.00 -3.62
C GLN A 29 -21.51 7.22 -2.71
N VAL A 30 -20.40 7.92 -2.47
CA VAL A 30 -20.41 9.22 -1.80
C VAL A 30 -21.07 10.29 -2.66
N LEU A 31 -20.71 10.38 -3.94
CA LEU A 31 -21.31 11.33 -4.87
C LEU A 31 -22.83 11.12 -5.04
N SER A 32 -23.31 9.89 -4.91
CA SER A 32 -24.75 9.58 -4.95
C SER A 32 -25.44 9.61 -3.58
N GLY A 33 -24.74 9.99 -2.50
CA GLY A 33 -25.29 10.06 -1.14
C GLY A 33 -25.62 8.71 -0.50
N LEU A 34 -25.09 7.61 -1.03
CA LEU A 34 -25.25 6.25 -0.48
C LEU A 34 -24.25 5.95 0.63
N LYS A 35 -23.13 6.67 0.68
CA LYS A 35 -22.10 6.60 1.71
C LYS A 35 -21.61 7.99 2.10
N SER A 36 -21.02 8.12 3.28
CA SER A 36 -20.22 9.28 3.67
C SER A 36 -18.76 9.12 3.23
N GLU A 37 -18.00 10.23 3.27
CA GLU A 37 -16.54 10.19 3.07
C GLU A 37 -15.85 9.33 4.13
N ASP A 38 -16.24 9.47 5.40
CA ASP A 38 -15.67 8.71 6.52
C ASP A 38 -15.79 7.19 6.31
N GLU A 39 -16.89 6.72 5.73
CA GLU A 39 -17.14 5.29 5.46
C GLU A 39 -16.18 4.68 4.42
N ILE A 40 -15.52 5.50 3.60
CA ILE A 40 -14.61 5.04 2.55
C ILE A 40 -13.13 5.41 2.80
N MET A 41 -12.86 6.18 3.87
CA MET A 41 -11.50 6.59 4.22
C MET A 41 -10.79 5.58 5.14
N GLY A 42 -11.52 4.92 6.03
CA GLY A 42 -10.95 3.97 6.98
C GLY A 42 -10.58 2.60 6.38
N SER A 43 -9.67 1.90 7.06
CA SER A 43 -9.36 0.49 6.76
C SER A 43 -10.42 -0.47 7.30
N SER A 44 -10.62 -1.61 6.64
CA SER A 44 -11.46 -2.68 7.18
C SER A 44 -10.81 -3.34 8.41
N VAL A 45 -11.61 -3.96 9.29
CA VAL A 45 -11.09 -4.73 10.44
C VAL A 45 -10.04 -5.75 10.01
N PHE A 46 -10.29 -6.48 8.93
CA PHE A 46 -9.38 -7.52 8.47
C PHE A 46 -8.06 -6.93 7.94
N GLN A 47 -8.11 -5.83 7.19
CA GLN A 47 -6.92 -5.11 6.76
C GLN A 47 -6.10 -4.61 7.95
N SER A 48 -6.75 -4.02 8.97
CA SER A 48 -6.08 -3.56 10.19
C SER A 48 -5.41 -4.70 10.96
N LEU A 49 -6.07 -5.87 11.05
CA LEU A 49 -5.50 -7.05 11.70
C LEU A 49 -4.29 -7.62 10.93
N ILE A 50 -4.36 -7.66 9.59
CA ILE A 50 -3.21 -8.05 8.75
C ILE A 50 -2.03 -7.12 8.99
N ILE A 51 -2.26 -5.80 8.96
CA ILE A 51 -1.21 -4.80 9.19
C ILE A 51 -0.59 -4.98 10.58
N GLN A 52 -1.43 -5.13 11.61
CA GLN A 52 -0.99 -5.36 12.99
C GLN A 52 -0.08 -6.58 13.10
N ALA A 53 -0.56 -7.74 12.64
CA ALA A 53 0.16 -9.02 12.73
C ALA A 53 1.50 -8.96 11.99
N LEU A 54 1.53 -8.38 10.78
CA LEU A 54 2.76 -8.19 10.03
C LEU A 54 3.75 -7.26 10.73
N VAL A 55 3.29 -6.13 11.27
CA VAL A 55 4.17 -5.20 11.99
C VAL A 55 4.79 -5.88 13.22
N PHE A 56 4.02 -6.69 13.97
CA PHE A 56 4.54 -7.45 15.10
C PHE A 56 5.56 -8.52 14.67
N TYR A 57 5.25 -9.27 13.61
CA TYR A 57 6.17 -10.26 13.06
C TYR A 57 7.49 -9.62 12.59
N LEU A 58 7.41 -8.56 11.77
CA LEU A 58 8.57 -7.83 11.27
C LEU A 58 9.43 -7.29 12.43
N LYS A 59 8.81 -6.75 13.48
CA LYS A 59 9.52 -6.30 14.69
C LYS A 59 10.18 -7.42 15.50
N THR A 60 9.78 -8.66 15.28
CA THR A 60 10.35 -9.85 15.91
C THR A 60 11.57 -10.35 15.15
N ILE A 61 11.51 -10.35 13.81
CA ILE A 61 12.60 -10.88 12.97
C ILE A 61 13.68 -9.83 12.65
N LEU A 62 13.31 -8.55 12.54
CA LEU A 62 14.26 -7.50 12.16
C LEU A 62 15.05 -6.98 13.38
N PRO A 63 16.39 -6.83 13.27
CA PRO A 63 17.20 -6.25 14.33
C PRO A 63 16.75 -4.83 14.67
N LYS A 64 16.16 -4.66 15.86
CA LYS A 64 15.62 -3.38 16.34
C LYS A 64 16.64 -2.23 16.37
N LYS A 65 17.94 -2.52 16.35
CA LYS A 65 19.01 -1.50 16.26
C LYS A 65 19.25 -1.01 14.84
N LEU A 66 18.90 -1.80 13.82
CA LEU A 66 19.18 -1.51 12.42
C LEU A 66 17.93 -1.03 11.68
N TYR A 67 16.74 -1.50 12.07
CA TYR A 67 15.52 -1.23 11.32
C TYR A 67 14.41 -0.58 12.16
N TRP A 68 13.60 0.25 11.51
CA TRP A 68 12.28 0.67 11.95
C TRP A 68 11.21 0.10 11.01
N VAL A 69 9.99 -0.08 11.55
CA VAL A 69 8.82 -0.51 10.78
C VAL A 69 7.65 0.47 11.00
N PRO A 70 7.69 1.70 10.43
CA PRO A 70 6.56 2.61 10.45
C PRO A 70 5.33 2.04 9.72
N THR A 71 4.15 2.46 10.16
CA THR A 71 2.84 2.11 9.59
C THR A 71 1.91 3.32 9.69
N ASN A 72 0.61 3.15 9.47
CA ASN A 72 -0.41 4.20 9.51
C ASN A 72 -0.22 5.25 8.41
N GLU A 73 -0.16 4.78 7.15
CA GLU A 73 -0.08 5.63 5.95
C GLU A 73 1.20 6.49 5.93
N ALA A 74 2.35 5.85 6.16
CA ALA A 74 3.65 6.51 6.20
C ALA A 74 3.95 7.22 4.87
N GLY A 75 4.04 8.56 4.94
CA GLY A 75 4.21 9.43 3.78
C GLY A 75 5.64 9.48 3.25
N LEU A 76 5.77 9.35 1.93
CA LEU A 76 7.01 9.53 1.18
C LEU A 76 6.88 10.71 0.22
N HIS A 77 7.91 11.54 0.18
CA HIS A 77 8.06 12.61 -0.80
C HIS A 77 9.01 12.17 -1.90
N LEU A 78 8.48 11.67 -3.02
CA LEU A 78 9.26 11.09 -4.10
C LEU A 78 9.96 12.17 -4.93
N ASN A 79 9.22 13.23 -5.28
CA ASN A 79 9.72 14.41 -5.97
C ASN A 79 8.72 15.56 -5.85
N HIS A 80 8.97 16.68 -6.54
CA HIS A 80 8.09 17.85 -6.52
C HIS A 80 6.63 17.50 -6.88
N ARG A 81 5.74 17.62 -5.88
CA ARG A 81 4.30 17.32 -5.93
C ARG A 81 3.93 15.84 -6.10
N GLN A 82 4.87 14.93 -5.84
CA GLN A 82 4.57 13.51 -5.83
C GLN A 82 4.77 12.95 -4.42
N ASN A 83 3.67 12.79 -3.71
CA ASN A 83 3.63 12.18 -2.39
C ASN A 83 2.87 10.87 -2.46
N LEU A 84 3.39 9.83 -1.79
CA LEU A 84 2.70 8.54 -1.66
C LEU A 84 2.54 8.20 -0.19
N ALA A 85 1.40 7.60 0.15
CA ALA A 85 1.16 7.00 1.45
C ALA A 85 1.31 5.48 1.34
N ASN A 86 1.89 4.85 2.37
CA ASN A 86 2.18 3.41 2.37
C ASN A 86 1.71 2.78 3.69
N ASP A 87 1.13 1.60 3.62
CA ASP A 87 0.55 0.94 4.80
C ASP A 87 1.63 0.50 5.81
N ILE A 88 2.73 -0.10 5.34
CA ILE A 88 3.89 -0.50 6.15
C ILE A 88 5.17 -0.21 5.36
N VAL A 89 6.14 0.43 6.02
CA VAL A 89 7.47 0.67 5.45
C VAL A 89 8.55 0.06 6.35
N ILE A 90 9.61 -0.49 5.76
CA ILE A 90 10.79 -0.98 6.48
C ILE A 90 11.94 -0.02 6.16
N VAL A 91 12.53 0.59 7.20
CA VAL A 91 13.53 1.64 7.04
C VAL A 91 14.82 1.24 7.76
N GLU A 92 15.96 1.37 7.08
CA GLU A 92 17.27 1.32 7.71
C GLU A 92 17.50 2.59 8.54
N LYS A 93 17.77 2.46 9.84
CA LYS A 93 17.93 3.62 10.73
C LYS A 93 19.09 4.53 10.33
N SER A 94 20.12 3.96 9.70
CA SER A 94 21.28 4.69 9.20
C SER A 94 20.95 5.61 8.02
N THR A 95 19.85 5.39 7.31
CA THR A 95 19.48 6.20 6.14
C THR A 95 18.58 7.39 6.51
N LEU A 96 17.80 7.28 7.59
CA LEU A 96 16.93 8.37 8.05
C LEU A 96 17.73 9.41 8.85
N LYS A 97 17.82 10.63 8.32
CA LYS A 97 18.63 11.72 8.91
C LYS A 97 17.99 12.36 10.14
N ASP A 98 16.67 12.50 10.15
CA ASP A 98 15.91 13.16 11.22
C ASP A 98 14.65 12.35 11.57
N PRO A 99 14.70 11.52 12.64
CA PRO A 99 13.55 10.73 13.06
C PRO A 99 12.46 11.55 13.77
N PHE A 100 12.66 12.84 14.01
CA PHE A 100 11.70 13.72 14.67
C PHE A 100 11.01 14.68 13.69
N SER A 101 11.28 14.55 12.38
CA SER A 101 10.68 15.40 11.36
C SER A 101 9.16 15.25 11.32
N ASP A 102 8.47 16.37 11.11
CA ASP A 102 7.04 16.44 10.81
C ASP A 102 6.74 16.37 9.31
N LYS A 103 7.79 16.20 8.49
CA LYS A 103 7.70 16.10 7.03
C LYS A 103 7.68 14.65 6.56
N TYR A 104 7.15 14.45 5.36
CA TYR A 104 7.30 13.18 4.65
C TYR A 104 8.78 12.88 4.37
N SER A 105 9.14 11.59 4.46
CA SER A 105 10.50 11.15 4.20
C SER A 105 10.83 11.31 2.71
N ASP A 106 11.95 11.96 2.42
CA ASP A 106 12.58 12.02 1.09
C ASP A 106 13.67 10.95 0.92
N VAL A 107 13.80 10.04 1.88
CA VAL A 107 14.70 8.89 1.87
C VAL A 107 13.91 7.64 1.49
N PRO A 108 14.36 6.84 0.50
CA PRO A 108 13.70 5.60 0.16
C PRO A 108 13.76 4.60 1.32
N PRO A 109 12.62 4.00 1.71
CA PRO A 109 12.64 2.85 2.61
C PRO A 109 13.33 1.66 1.94
N LYS A 110 13.81 0.72 2.75
CA LYS A 110 14.37 -0.55 2.28
C LYS A 110 13.32 -1.34 1.51
N PHE A 111 12.12 -1.42 2.06
CA PHE A 111 11.04 -2.28 1.56
C PHE A 111 9.67 -1.74 1.97
N ILE A 112 8.62 -2.06 1.21
CA ILE A 112 7.25 -1.59 1.46
C ILE A 112 6.28 -2.78 1.42
N VAL A 113 5.26 -2.76 2.29
CA VAL A 113 4.12 -3.68 2.23
C VAL A 113 2.81 -2.87 2.17
N GLU A 114 1.98 -3.18 1.18
CA GLU A 114 0.65 -2.61 0.95
C GLU A 114 -0.41 -3.70 1.11
N VAL A 115 -1.55 -3.39 1.73
CA VAL A 115 -2.64 -4.35 1.94
C VAL A 115 -3.90 -3.87 1.26
N ASP A 116 -4.33 -4.59 0.22
CA ASP A 116 -5.40 -4.24 -0.71
C ASP A 116 -5.20 -2.90 -1.42
N ILE A 117 -5.85 -2.75 -2.58
CA ILE A 117 -5.90 -1.45 -3.25
C ILE A 117 -7.07 -0.62 -2.70
N LYS A 118 -6.81 0.67 -2.47
CA LYS A 118 -7.82 1.61 -1.95
C LYS A 118 -8.42 2.51 -3.05
N ILE A 119 -8.07 2.29 -4.31
CA ILE A 119 -8.59 3.06 -5.46
C ILE A 119 -9.83 2.40 -6.09
N ASP A 120 -10.67 3.21 -6.73
CA ASP A 120 -11.69 2.72 -7.67
C ASP A 120 -11.02 2.52 -9.04
N PRO A 121 -10.91 1.27 -9.55
CA PRO A 121 -10.19 0.99 -10.80
C PRO A 121 -10.97 1.43 -12.05
N LYS A 122 -12.23 1.88 -11.92
CA LYS A 122 -12.99 2.39 -13.05
C LYS A 122 -12.92 3.91 -13.02
N GLU A 123 -12.50 4.56 -14.09
CA GLU A 123 -12.67 6.02 -14.22
C GLU A 123 -14.03 6.39 -14.86
N TYR A 124 -14.45 7.65 -14.69
CA TYR A 124 -15.77 8.18 -15.07
C TYR A 124 -15.75 9.07 -16.34
N ALA A 125 -14.63 9.20 -17.05
CA ALA A 125 -14.53 10.07 -18.22
C ALA A 125 -14.55 9.28 -19.53
N GLU A 126 -14.97 9.95 -20.61
CA GLU A 126 -15.13 9.45 -21.98
C GLU A 126 -13.83 8.98 -22.66
N GLU A 127 -12.71 8.90 -21.92
CA GLU A 127 -11.47 8.27 -22.34
C GLU A 127 -11.36 6.89 -21.69
N ALA A 128 -10.99 5.89 -22.50
CA ALA A 128 -10.93 4.50 -22.08
C ALA A 128 -10.15 4.36 -20.75
N ALA A 129 -10.75 3.64 -19.80
CA ALA A 129 -10.05 3.15 -18.62
C ALA A 129 -8.70 2.58 -19.06
N THR A 130 -7.59 3.17 -18.62
CA THR A 130 -6.28 2.56 -18.86
C THR A 130 -5.62 2.24 -17.54
N GLY A 131 -6.28 1.31 -16.84
CA GLY A 131 -5.65 0.52 -15.80
C GLY A 131 -6.59 -0.49 -15.15
N THR A 132 -6.26 -1.77 -15.20
CA THR A 132 -6.72 -2.77 -14.23
C THR A 132 -6.16 -2.45 -12.83
N GLU A 133 -6.68 -3.12 -11.80
CA GLU A 133 -6.06 -3.10 -10.46
C GLU A 133 -4.54 -3.41 -10.52
N MET A 134 -4.14 -4.28 -11.46
CA MET A 134 -2.74 -4.64 -11.69
C MET A 134 -1.94 -3.48 -12.28
N ASP A 135 -2.52 -2.68 -13.18
CA ASP A 135 -1.81 -1.55 -13.76
C ASP A 135 -1.49 -0.49 -12.70
N TYR A 136 -2.43 -0.22 -11.79
CA TYR A 136 -2.18 0.64 -10.63
C TYR A 136 -1.07 0.08 -9.73
N ILE A 137 -1.11 -1.23 -9.42
CA ILE A 137 -0.07 -1.91 -8.63
C ILE A 137 1.30 -1.76 -9.30
N LEU A 138 1.40 -2.02 -10.60
CA LEU A 138 2.65 -1.92 -11.36
C LEU A 138 3.14 -0.47 -11.47
N GLU A 139 2.24 0.49 -11.67
CA GLU A 139 2.57 1.91 -11.81
C GLU A 139 3.09 2.49 -10.48
N LYS A 140 2.34 2.31 -9.38
CA LYS A 140 2.77 2.75 -8.04
C LYS A 140 4.08 2.07 -7.64
N SER A 141 4.19 0.76 -7.85
CA SER A 141 5.43 0.03 -7.52
C SER A 141 6.60 0.49 -8.39
N GLY A 142 6.37 0.83 -9.66
CA GLY A 142 7.37 1.45 -10.51
C GLY A 142 7.90 2.77 -9.95
N GLN A 143 7.00 3.67 -9.50
CA GLN A 143 7.40 4.93 -8.86
C GLN A 143 8.25 4.70 -7.61
N LEU A 144 7.90 3.71 -6.78
CA LEU A 144 8.64 3.36 -5.56
C LEU A 144 10.00 2.72 -5.86
N LEU A 145 10.09 1.85 -6.87
CA LEU A 145 11.37 1.29 -7.33
C LEU A 145 12.28 2.39 -7.92
N ASP A 146 11.73 3.28 -8.73
CA ASP A 146 12.47 4.40 -9.33
C ASP A 146 12.95 5.40 -8.26
N PHE A 147 12.24 5.50 -7.12
CA PHE A 147 12.66 6.24 -5.92
C PHE A 147 13.79 5.57 -5.14
N GLY A 148 14.03 4.27 -5.34
CA GLY A 148 15.13 3.51 -4.74
C GLY A 148 14.71 2.47 -3.70
N VAL A 149 13.41 2.13 -3.61
CA VAL A 149 12.94 1.01 -2.78
C VAL A 149 13.39 -0.31 -3.40
N GLU A 150 13.86 -1.27 -2.59
CA GLU A 150 14.39 -2.54 -3.14
C GLU A 150 13.29 -3.50 -3.57
N GLY A 151 12.14 -3.47 -2.87
CA GLY A 151 10.96 -4.24 -3.21
C GLY A 151 9.68 -3.78 -2.51
N ILE A 152 8.56 -4.14 -3.12
CA ILE A 152 7.20 -3.83 -2.69
C ILE A 152 6.40 -5.13 -2.66
N VAL A 153 5.71 -5.37 -1.56
CA VAL A 153 4.77 -6.49 -1.41
C VAL A 153 3.35 -5.97 -1.37
N TRP A 154 2.49 -6.48 -2.24
CA TRP A 154 1.05 -6.24 -2.22
C TRP A 154 0.33 -7.48 -1.70
N ILE A 155 -0.40 -7.34 -0.61
CA ILE A 155 -1.27 -8.40 -0.06
C ILE A 155 -2.69 -8.16 -0.54
N LEU A 156 -3.24 -9.09 -1.30
CA LEU A 156 -4.60 -9.02 -1.84
C LEU A 156 -5.51 -9.98 -1.09
N THR A 157 -6.43 -9.46 -0.29
CA THR A 157 -7.29 -10.24 0.62
C THR A 157 -8.35 -11.03 -0.15
N LYS A 158 -9.01 -10.41 -1.11
CA LYS A 158 -10.08 -11.04 -1.91
C LYS A 158 -9.59 -12.25 -2.71
N GLY A 159 -8.37 -12.17 -3.25
CA GLY A 159 -7.76 -13.24 -4.03
C GLY A 159 -6.87 -14.18 -3.22
N ARG A 160 -6.63 -13.89 -1.94
CA ARG A 160 -5.60 -14.54 -1.11
C ARG A 160 -4.28 -14.72 -1.87
N ARG A 161 -3.80 -13.62 -2.46
CA ARG A 161 -2.55 -13.57 -3.20
C ARG A 161 -1.62 -12.54 -2.57
N ILE A 162 -0.33 -12.75 -2.78
CA ILE A 162 0.71 -11.78 -2.49
C ILE A 162 1.47 -11.54 -3.79
N ILE A 163 1.68 -10.28 -4.14
CA ILE A 163 2.49 -9.88 -5.29
C ILE A 163 3.75 -9.23 -4.77
N LEU A 164 4.90 -9.81 -5.05
CA LEU A 164 6.20 -9.25 -4.75
C LEU A 164 6.77 -8.63 -6.03
N ILE A 165 7.12 -7.34 -5.96
CA ILE A 165 7.73 -6.60 -7.06
C ILE A 165 9.08 -6.09 -6.59
N LYS A 166 10.16 -6.55 -7.22
CA LYS A 166 11.55 -6.18 -6.87
C LYS A 166 12.22 -5.38 -7.98
N SER A 167 13.42 -4.89 -7.69
CA SER A 167 14.35 -4.30 -8.66
C SER A 167 14.41 -5.11 -9.97
N HIS A 168 14.58 -4.42 -11.11
CA HIS A 168 14.42 -4.96 -12.47
C HIS A 168 12.99 -5.37 -12.86
N ARG A 169 11.99 -4.96 -12.06
CA ARG A 169 10.55 -5.15 -12.34
C ARG A 169 10.17 -6.63 -12.46
N ILE A 170 10.86 -7.49 -11.71
CA ILE A 170 10.47 -8.89 -11.55
C ILE A 170 9.21 -8.93 -10.69
N VAL A 171 8.16 -9.57 -11.22
CA VAL A 171 6.86 -9.76 -10.55
C VAL A 171 6.73 -11.22 -10.17
N GLU A 172 6.63 -11.49 -8.88
CA GLU A 172 6.43 -12.83 -8.33
C GLU A 172 5.07 -12.87 -7.62
N VAL A 173 4.32 -13.96 -7.83
CA VAL A 173 2.98 -14.13 -7.24
C VAL A 173 3.00 -15.34 -6.33
N TYR A 174 2.60 -15.13 -5.09
CA TYR A 174 2.59 -16.11 -4.03
C TYR A 174 1.17 -16.32 -3.48
N GLN A 175 0.92 -17.50 -2.96
CA GLN A 175 -0.17 -17.85 -2.06
C GLN A 175 0.20 -17.46 -0.63
N TRP A 176 -0.79 -17.34 0.24
CA TRP A 176 -0.56 -16.94 1.63
C TRP A 176 0.25 -17.95 2.46
N HIS A 177 0.22 -19.24 2.11
CA HIS A 177 1.00 -20.29 2.77
C HIS A 177 2.45 -20.40 2.26
N GLU A 178 2.79 -19.68 1.19
CA GLU A 178 4.15 -19.68 0.66
C GLU A 178 5.00 -18.68 1.42
N THR A 179 6.30 -18.99 1.53
CA THR A 179 7.27 -18.08 2.14
C THR A 179 7.65 -17.01 1.13
N VAL A 180 7.37 -15.76 1.46
CA VAL A 180 7.66 -14.58 0.63
C VAL A 180 8.99 -13.97 1.07
N PRO A 181 10.00 -13.90 0.19
CA PRO A 181 11.27 -13.27 0.51
C PRO A 181 11.14 -11.74 0.54
N LEU A 182 11.71 -11.11 1.57
CA LEU A 182 11.85 -9.65 1.66
C LEU A 182 13.21 -9.26 1.08
N PHE A 183 14.21 -9.11 1.95
CA PHE A 183 15.60 -8.79 1.62
C PHE A 183 16.54 -9.59 2.55
N ASP A 184 17.78 -9.78 2.12
CA ASP A 184 18.75 -10.67 2.78
C ASP A 184 18.13 -12.06 3.06
N ASP A 185 18.26 -12.54 4.30
CA ASP A 185 17.66 -13.80 4.77
C ASP A 185 16.27 -13.58 5.43
N TYR A 186 15.69 -12.38 5.34
CA TYR A 186 14.38 -12.09 5.93
C TYR A 186 13.25 -12.47 4.97
N SER A 187 12.27 -13.20 5.49
CA SER A 187 11.08 -13.63 4.75
C SER A 187 9.89 -13.71 5.70
N PHE A 188 8.69 -13.85 5.16
CA PHE A 188 7.49 -14.09 5.96
C PHE A 188 6.53 -15.07 5.29
N CYS A 189 5.71 -15.75 6.08
CA CYS A 189 4.57 -16.52 5.60
C CYS A 189 3.30 -15.89 6.18
N LEU A 190 2.46 -15.29 5.34
CA LEU A 190 1.29 -14.55 5.81
C LEU A 190 0.31 -15.46 6.54
N GLN A 191 0.07 -16.65 6.02
CA GLN A 191 -0.86 -17.59 6.63
C GLN A 191 -0.41 -17.97 8.03
N GLN A 192 0.87 -18.35 8.21
CA GLN A 192 1.41 -18.69 9.53
C GLN A 192 1.25 -17.52 10.51
N ILE A 193 1.58 -16.30 10.09
CA ILE A 193 1.46 -15.09 10.93
C ILE A 193 0.01 -14.87 11.39
N LEU A 194 -0.96 -15.05 10.48
CA LEU A 194 -2.37 -14.85 10.82
C LEU A 194 -2.95 -16.00 11.66
N GLU A 195 -2.44 -17.22 11.50
CA GLU A 195 -2.78 -18.37 12.34
C GLU A 195 -2.20 -18.24 13.76
N ASP A 196 -0.95 -17.76 13.89
CA ASP A 196 -0.29 -17.54 15.19
C ASP A 196 -0.99 -16.46 16.05
N GLU A 197 -1.68 -15.52 15.41
CA GLU A 197 -2.45 -14.44 16.05
C GLU A 197 -3.95 -14.77 16.20
N ASP A 198 -4.37 -16.02 15.92
CA ASP A 198 -5.77 -16.47 15.94
C ASP A 198 -6.72 -15.66 15.03
N ILE A 199 -6.18 -14.97 14.01
CA ILE A 199 -6.96 -14.21 13.01
C ILE A 199 -7.53 -15.17 11.96
N LEU A 200 -6.73 -16.16 11.55
CA LEU A 200 -7.18 -17.29 10.74
C LEU A 200 -7.22 -18.56 11.59
N PRO A 201 -8.16 -19.48 11.33
CA PRO A 201 -8.11 -20.79 11.97
C PRO A 201 -6.84 -21.54 11.53
N THR A 202 -6.21 -22.25 12.45
CA THR A 202 -5.06 -23.10 12.14
C THR A 202 -5.42 -24.16 11.10
N THR A 203 -4.68 -24.21 10.01
CA THR A 203 -4.88 -25.23 8.99
C THR A 203 -4.21 -26.54 9.44
N THR A 204 -5.01 -27.56 9.77
CA THR A 204 -4.55 -28.93 10.09
C THR A 204 -4.07 -29.69 8.86
#